data_AF-D4DR51-F1
#
_entry.id   AF-D4DR51-F1
#
_cell.length_a   1.000
_cell.length_b   1.000
_cell.length_c   1.000
_cell.angle_alpha   90.00
_cell.angle_beta   90.00
_cell.angle_gamma   90.00
#
_symmetry.space_group_name_H-M   'P 1'
#
loop_
_entity.id
_entity.type
_entity.pdbx_description
1 polymer ?
#
loop_
_entity_poly.entity_id
_entity_poly.type
_entity_poly.pdbx_seq_one_letter_code
_entity_poly.pdbx_strand_id
1 'polypeptide(L)'
;MVLSAPDRQTALEYVRQQHPAHAEELLAFHSGAPLFDEDPGQTALRGELLQLLAAPRLLAVLDYAAAFDKQKQPLAVFLDWLQKWLLDIGLAQQNMPPLYYPASREQSAAVAGRTIPAALFRLNGRLNELIPYGRHTLSVKMQLEYLLTEYLHFWQNK
;
A
#
# COMPACT_ATOMS: atom_id res chain seq x y z
N MET A 1 -30.73 -4.84 3.22
CA MET A 1 -30.59 -5.40 1.86
C MET A 1 -29.09 -5.41 1.56
N VAL A 2 -28.48 -6.58 1.40
CA VAL A 2 -27.04 -6.68 1.07
C VAL A 2 -26.95 -6.55 -0.45
N LEU A 3 -26.23 -5.53 -0.92
CA LEU A 3 -25.89 -5.42 -2.34
C LEU A 3 -24.84 -6.48 -2.64
N SER A 4 -25.19 -7.47 -3.46
CA SER A 4 -24.23 -8.45 -3.97
C SER A 4 -23.18 -7.72 -4.81
N ALA A 5 -21.90 -8.05 -4.60
CA ALA A 5 -20.86 -7.50 -5.46
C ALA A 5 -21.10 -7.94 -6.93
N PRO A 6 -20.92 -7.04 -7.90
CA PRO A 6 -20.97 -7.42 -9.31
C PRO A 6 -19.85 -8.41 -9.64
N ASP A 7 -20.00 -9.16 -10.73
CA ASP A 7 -18.91 -9.97 -11.24
C ASP A 7 -17.74 -9.07 -11.70
N ARG A 8 -16.56 -9.68 -11.81
CA ARG A 8 -15.32 -8.96 -12.14
C ARG A 8 -15.40 -8.20 -13.46
N GLN A 9 -16.05 -8.78 -14.47
CA GLN A 9 -16.10 -8.16 -15.80
C GLN A 9 -16.98 -6.90 -15.75
N THR A 10 -18.16 -7.00 -15.14
CA THR A 10 -19.05 -5.86 -14.93
C THR A 10 -18.38 -4.76 -14.09
N ALA A 11 -17.69 -5.13 -13.02
CA ALA A 11 -16.96 -4.18 -12.18
C ALA A 11 -15.86 -3.45 -12.98
N LEU A 12 -15.09 -4.18 -13.79
CA LEU A 12 -14.02 -3.61 -14.60
C LEU A 12 -14.53 -2.70 -15.70
N GLU A 13 -15.61 -3.08 -16.38
CA GLU A 13 -16.25 -2.24 -17.39
C GLU A 13 -16.73 -0.91 -16.81
N TYR A 14 -17.33 -0.95 -15.61
CA TYR A 14 -17.74 0.25 -14.90
C TYR A 14 -16.56 1.17 -14.56
N VAL A 15 -15.46 0.60 -14.03
CA VAL A 15 -14.26 1.39 -13.71
C VAL A 15 -13.60 1.96 -14.97
N ARG A 16 -13.55 1.20 -16.08
CA ARG A 16 -12.98 1.64 -17.36
C ARG A 16 -13.70 2.85 -17.96
N GLN A 17 -15.01 2.98 -17.74
CA GLN A 17 -15.76 4.15 -18.20
C GLN A 17 -15.33 5.44 -17.51
N GLN A 18 -14.87 5.35 -16.26
CA GLN A 18 -14.46 6.51 -15.46
C GLN A 18 -12.94 6.74 -15.50
N HIS A 19 -12.15 5.66 -15.50
CA HIS A 19 -10.69 5.69 -15.38
C HIS A 19 -10.03 4.80 -16.46
N PRO A 20 -10.10 5.18 -17.76
CA PRO A 20 -9.74 4.29 -18.87
C PRO A 20 -8.27 3.84 -18.89
N ALA A 21 -7.36 4.62 -18.30
CA ALA A 21 -5.93 4.33 -18.32
C ALA A 21 -5.48 3.30 -17.26
N HIS A 22 -6.14 3.25 -16.09
CA HIS A 22 -5.66 2.51 -14.92
C HIS A 22 -6.74 1.63 -14.27
N ALA A 23 -7.82 1.31 -14.99
CA ALA A 23 -9.00 0.66 -14.43
C ALA A 23 -8.70 -0.67 -13.71
N GLU A 24 -7.82 -1.48 -14.30
CA GLU A 24 -7.44 -2.79 -13.75
C GLU A 24 -6.65 -2.65 -12.44
N GLU A 25 -5.74 -1.68 -12.40
CA GLU A 25 -4.93 -1.35 -11.23
C GLU A 25 -5.79 -0.77 -10.11
N LEU A 26 -6.70 0.15 -10.43
CA LEU A 26 -7.63 0.74 -9.46
C LEU A 26 -8.59 -0.30 -8.92
N LEU A 27 -9.17 -1.13 -9.78
CA LEU A 27 -10.07 -2.21 -9.35
C LEU A 27 -9.34 -3.20 -8.44
N ALA A 28 -8.10 -3.59 -8.75
CA ALA A 28 -7.28 -4.44 -7.90
C ALA A 28 -6.99 -3.79 -6.54
N PHE A 29 -6.58 -2.51 -6.54
CA PHE A 29 -6.30 -1.74 -5.34
C PHE A 29 -7.51 -1.62 -4.39
N HIS A 30 -8.73 -1.58 -4.96
CA HIS A 30 -9.99 -1.55 -4.22
C HIS A 30 -10.59 -2.95 -3.98
N SER A 31 -9.80 -4.03 -4.07
CA SER A 31 -10.23 -5.41 -3.82
C SER A 31 -11.39 -5.88 -4.72
N GLY A 32 -11.52 -5.32 -5.92
CA GLY A 32 -12.63 -5.62 -6.84
C GLY A 32 -13.89 -4.79 -6.60
N ALA A 33 -13.90 -3.86 -5.64
CA ALA A 33 -15.01 -2.93 -5.48
C ALA A 33 -14.96 -1.86 -6.60
N PRO A 34 -16.01 -1.73 -7.43
CA PRO A 34 -16.01 -0.78 -8.55
C PRO A 34 -16.39 0.65 -8.15
N LEU A 35 -16.93 0.84 -6.94
CA LEU A 35 -17.34 2.13 -6.41
C LEU A 35 -16.32 2.59 -5.39
N PHE A 36 -15.59 3.65 -5.72
CA PHE A 36 -14.60 4.29 -4.87
C PHE A 36 -14.46 5.75 -5.28
N ASP A 37 -14.02 6.58 -4.32
CA ASP A 37 -13.63 7.95 -4.60
C ASP A 37 -12.14 7.96 -4.98
N GLU A 38 -11.82 8.55 -6.13
CA GLU A 38 -10.43 8.81 -6.50
C GLU A 38 -10.04 10.23 -6.10
N ASP A 39 -8.94 10.32 -5.35
CA ASP A 39 -8.24 11.57 -5.07
C ASP A 39 -6.89 11.52 -5.84
N PRO A 40 -6.72 12.34 -6.90
CA PRO A 40 -5.48 12.35 -7.69
C PRO A 40 -4.22 12.59 -6.86
N GLY A 41 -4.32 13.36 -5.76
CA GLY A 41 -3.20 13.60 -4.84
C GLY A 41 -2.83 12.33 -4.06
N GLN A 42 -3.82 11.55 -3.64
CA GLN A 42 -3.60 10.24 -3.02
C GLN A 42 -3.06 9.21 -4.01
N THR A 43 -3.59 9.18 -5.25
CA THR A 43 -3.08 8.29 -6.31
C THR A 43 -1.61 8.57 -6.60
N ALA A 44 -1.22 9.86 -6.72
CA ALA A 44 0.17 10.26 -6.93
C ALA A 44 1.07 9.86 -5.74
N LEU A 45 0.68 10.18 -4.51
CA LEU A 45 1.43 9.80 -3.31
C LEU A 45 1.61 8.28 -3.18
N ARG A 46 0.56 7.50 -3.48
CA ARG A 46 0.64 6.04 -3.47
C ARG A 46 1.65 5.54 -4.49
N GLY A 47 1.69 6.15 -5.68
CA GLY A 47 2.71 5.87 -6.69
C GLY A 47 4.13 6.14 -6.18
N GLU A 48 4.36 7.31 -5.57
CA GLU A 48 5.63 7.67 -4.93
C GLU A 48 6.02 6.69 -3.82
N LEU A 49 5.06 6.27 -3.00
CA LEU A 49 5.26 5.26 -1.96
C LEU A 49 5.74 3.94 -2.55
N LEU A 50 5.12 3.44 -3.62
CA LEU A 50 5.54 2.18 -4.24
C LEU A 50 6.97 2.25 -4.78
N GLN A 51 7.37 3.39 -5.36
CA GLN A 51 8.76 3.61 -5.78
C GLN A 51 9.72 3.60 -4.58
N LEU A 52 9.33 4.27 -3.48
CA LEU A 52 10.10 4.25 -2.23
C LEU A 52 10.22 2.84 -1.65
N LEU A 53 9.13 2.07 -1.59
CA LEU A 53 9.10 0.75 -0.97
C LEU A 53 9.90 -0.29 -1.78
N ALA A 54 10.02 -0.12 -3.10
CA ALA A 54 10.85 -0.96 -3.95
C ALA A 54 12.35 -0.78 -3.67
N ALA A 55 12.78 0.47 -3.38
CA ALA A 55 14.18 0.83 -3.17
C ALA A 55 14.35 1.86 -2.03
N PRO A 56 14.07 1.49 -0.77
CA PRO A 56 13.99 2.43 0.34
C PRO A 56 15.36 3.02 0.68
N ARG A 57 15.39 4.33 0.95
CA ARG A 57 16.55 5.07 1.43
C ARG A 57 16.12 6.02 2.54
N LEU A 58 16.94 6.18 3.58
CA LEU A 58 16.58 6.97 4.75
C LEU A 58 16.13 8.40 4.39
N LEU A 59 16.87 9.10 3.53
CA LEU A 59 16.49 10.47 3.14
C LEU A 59 15.13 10.50 2.41
N ALA A 60 14.91 9.56 1.49
CA ALA A 60 13.65 9.46 0.75
C ALA A 60 12.47 9.08 1.66
N VAL A 61 12.71 8.31 2.73
CA VAL A 61 11.72 8.03 3.78
C VAL A 61 11.28 9.31 4.48
N LEU A 62 12.23 10.15 4.89
CA LEU A 62 11.94 11.42 5.58
C LEU A 62 11.23 12.41 4.65
N ASP A 63 11.67 12.50 3.39
CA ASP A 63 11.05 13.35 2.38
C ASP A 63 9.60 12.93 2.11
N TYR A 64 9.35 11.62 1.95
CA TYR A 64 8.00 11.09 1.75
C TYR A 64 7.10 11.37 2.96
N ALA A 65 7.58 11.15 4.19
CA ALA A 65 6.81 11.43 5.40
C ALA A 65 6.42 12.91 5.51
N ALA A 66 7.31 13.82 5.12
CA ALA A 66 7.01 15.24 5.07
C ALA A 66 6.02 15.60 3.94
N ALA A 67 6.10 14.96 2.78
CA ALA A 67 5.16 15.16 1.67
C ALA A 67 3.76 14.67 2.03
N PHE A 68 3.64 13.49 2.65
CA PHE A 68 2.37 12.92 3.08
C PHE A 68 1.69 13.79 4.17
N ASP A 69 2.44 14.28 5.16
CA ASP A 69 1.89 15.12 6.23
C ASP A 69 1.32 16.46 5.71
N LYS A 70 1.88 17.00 4.62
CA LYS A 70 1.35 18.21 3.96
C LYS A 70 -0.05 18.01 3.38
N GLN A 71 -0.39 16.78 2.99
CA GLN A 71 -1.73 16.46 2.47
C GLN A 71 -2.78 16.35 3.57
N LYS A 72 -2.39 16.41 4.86
CA LYS A 72 -3.28 16.35 6.02
C LYS A 72 -4.21 15.13 6.03
N GLN A 73 -3.76 14.04 5.41
CA GLN A 73 -4.45 12.77 5.39
C GLN A 73 -4.31 12.05 6.73
N PRO A 74 -5.33 11.29 7.17
CA PRO A 74 -5.20 10.40 8.32
C PRO A 74 -4.10 9.35 8.11
N LEU A 75 -3.41 8.96 9.18
CA LEU A 75 -2.44 7.85 9.15
C LEU A 75 -3.08 6.56 8.60
N ALA A 76 -4.37 6.34 8.85
CA ALA A 76 -5.12 5.19 8.35
C ALA A 76 -5.01 4.99 6.82
N VAL A 77 -4.91 6.08 6.05
CA VAL A 77 -4.74 6.03 4.59
C VAL A 77 -3.40 5.38 4.24
N PHE A 78 -2.31 5.82 4.88
CA PHE A 78 -0.99 5.22 4.71
C PHE A 78 -0.94 3.76 5.16
N LEU A 79 -1.57 3.45 6.32
CA LEU A 79 -1.60 2.09 6.86
C LEU A 79 -2.28 1.11 5.91
N ASP A 80 -3.40 1.50 5.28
CA ASP A 80 -4.07 0.69 4.26
C ASP A 80 -3.15 0.38 3.08
N TRP A 81 -2.47 1.40 2.55
CA TRP A 81 -1.58 1.22 1.39
C TRP A 81 -0.40 0.31 1.71
N LEU A 82 0.22 0.51 2.88
CA LEU A 82 1.34 -0.29 3.33
C LEU A 82 0.91 -1.74 3.63
N GLN A 83 -0.25 -1.95 4.25
CA GLN A 83 -0.77 -3.29 4.53
C GLN A 83 -1.00 -4.08 3.24
N LYS A 84 -1.60 -3.46 2.22
CA LYS A 84 -1.77 -4.05 0.88
C LYS A 84 -0.44 -4.46 0.26
N TRP A 85 0.59 -3.64 0.41
CA TRP A 85 1.93 -3.92 -0.11
C TRP A 85 2.60 -5.09 0.61
N LEU A 86 2.53 -5.12 1.95
CA LEU A 86 3.06 -6.22 2.74
C LEU A 86 2.34 -7.54 2.43
N LEU A 87 1.04 -7.49 2.13
CA LEU A 87 0.29 -8.67 1.68
C LEU A 87 0.81 -9.18 0.33
N ASP A 88 1.04 -8.29 -0.64
CA ASP A 88 1.60 -8.65 -1.95
C ASP A 88 3.02 -9.22 -1.85
N ILE A 89 3.85 -8.75 -0.91
CA ILE A 89 5.15 -9.38 -0.59
C ILE A 89 4.93 -10.79 -0.04
N GLY A 90 3.98 -10.98 0.89
CA GLY A 90 3.67 -12.30 1.46
C GLY A 90 3.14 -13.30 0.43
N LEU A 91 2.39 -12.82 -0.57
CA LEU A 91 1.99 -13.61 -1.73
C LEU A 91 3.21 -13.99 -2.59
N ALA A 92 4.08 -13.02 -2.86
CA ALA A 92 5.28 -13.26 -3.65
C ALA A 92 6.26 -14.24 -2.97
N GLN A 93 6.39 -14.22 -1.63
CA GLN A 93 7.15 -15.22 -0.87
C GLN A 93 6.62 -16.66 -1.07
N GLN A 94 5.36 -16.80 -1.47
CA GLN A 94 4.70 -18.07 -1.78
C GLN A 94 4.60 -18.34 -3.29
N ASN A 95 5.30 -17.55 -4.12
CA ASN A 95 5.23 -17.58 -5.59
C ASN A 95 3.82 -17.34 -6.15
N MET A 96 2.99 -16.58 -5.44
CA MET A 96 1.66 -16.17 -5.88
C MET A 96 1.70 -14.77 -6.52
N PRO A 97 0.79 -14.48 -7.47
CA PRO A 97 0.68 -13.14 -8.04
C PRO A 97 0.21 -12.12 -6.99
N PRO A 98 0.64 -10.85 -7.06
CA PRO A 98 0.11 -9.79 -6.21
C PRO A 98 -1.39 -9.58 -6.44
N LEU A 99 -2.09 -9.20 -5.38
CA LEU A 99 -3.52 -8.92 -5.38
C LEU A 99 -3.80 -7.42 -5.59
N TYR A 100 -3.04 -6.55 -4.92
CA TYR A 100 -3.37 -5.12 -4.83
C TYR A 100 -2.59 -4.24 -5.79
N TYR A 101 -1.32 -4.57 -6.03
CA TYR A 101 -0.42 -3.80 -6.89
C TYR A 101 0.11 -4.68 -8.03
N PRO A 102 -0.76 -5.10 -8.98
CA PRO A 102 -0.35 -5.99 -10.07
C PRO A 102 0.77 -5.42 -10.94
N ALA A 103 0.77 -4.10 -11.17
CA ALA A 103 1.83 -3.41 -11.91
C ALA A 103 3.19 -3.38 -11.17
N SER A 104 3.19 -3.61 -9.85
CA SER A 104 4.40 -3.65 -9.02
C SER A 104 4.85 -5.08 -8.69
N ARG A 105 4.46 -6.08 -9.50
CA ARG A 105 4.78 -7.50 -9.28
C ARG A 105 6.28 -7.75 -9.16
N GLU A 106 7.09 -7.17 -10.05
CA GLU A 106 8.53 -7.42 -10.06
C GLU A 106 9.19 -6.82 -8.81
N GLN A 107 8.74 -5.65 -8.40
CA GLN A 107 9.21 -4.95 -7.21
C GLN A 107 8.83 -5.74 -5.95
N SER A 108 7.59 -6.22 -5.82
CA SER A 108 7.16 -7.00 -4.65
C SER A 108 7.88 -8.35 -4.59
N ALA A 109 8.12 -9.01 -5.73
CA ALA A 109 8.92 -10.22 -5.81
C ALA A 109 10.39 -9.98 -5.43
N ALA A 110 10.98 -8.86 -5.85
CA ALA A 110 12.34 -8.49 -5.47
C ALA A 110 12.48 -8.24 -3.96
N VAL A 111 11.50 -7.59 -3.33
CA VAL A 111 11.49 -7.40 -1.87
C VAL A 111 11.26 -8.74 -1.16
N ALA A 112 10.33 -9.56 -1.64
CA ALA A 112 10.05 -10.89 -1.09
C ALA A 112 11.30 -11.79 -1.10
N GLY A 113 12.06 -11.79 -2.19
CA GLY A 113 13.29 -12.59 -2.32
C GLY A 113 14.45 -12.14 -1.42
N ARG A 114 14.36 -10.96 -0.81
CA ARG A 114 15.37 -10.39 0.07
C ARG A 114 15.00 -10.44 1.55
N THR A 115 13.77 -10.84 1.87
CA THR A 115 13.22 -10.72 3.22
C THR A 115 12.68 -12.06 3.68
N ILE A 116 12.66 -12.26 5.00
CA ILE A 116 12.17 -13.51 5.60
C ILE A 116 10.72 -13.35 6.11
N PRO A 117 9.89 -14.41 6.08
CA PRO A 117 8.51 -14.36 6.56
C PRO A 117 8.38 -13.86 8.00
N ALA A 118 9.28 -14.26 8.90
CA ALA A 118 9.25 -13.82 10.29
C ALA A 118 9.38 -12.29 10.45
N ALA A 119 10.18 -11.64 9.60
CA ALA A 119 10.33 -10.19 9.61
C ALA A 119 9.08 -9.49 9.06
N LEU A 120 8.48 -10.05 8.00
CA LEU A 120 7.21 -9.58 7.44
C LEU A 120 6.06 -9.67 8.46
N PHE A 121 5.98 -10.76 9.22
CA PHE A 121 4.99 -10.92 10.28
C PHE A 121 5.16 -9.90 11.40
N ARG A 122 6.39 -9.64 11.85
CA ARG A 122 6.67 -8.60 12.86
C ARG A 122 6.21 -7.22 12.39
N LEU A 123 6.53 -6.86 11.15
CA LEU A 123 6.13 -5.57 10.59
C LEU A 123 4.60 -5.45 10.48
N ASN A 124 3.92 -6.48 9.99
CA ASN A 124 2.45 -6.52 9.98
C ASN A 124 1.84 -6.39 11.39
N GLY A 125 2.44 -7.03 12.39
CA GLY A 125 2.04 -6.87 13.79
C GLY A 125 2.09 -5.41 14.25
N ARG A 126 3.17 -4.69 13.93
CA ARG A 126 3.31 -3.26 14.22
C ARG A 126 2.27 -2.40 13.54
N LEU A 127 1.95 -2.67 12.27
CA LEU A 127 0.88 -1.96 11.58
C LEU A 127 -0.46 -2.16 12.29
N ASN A 128 -0.77 -3.39 12.69
CA ASN A 128 -2.03 -3.73 13.36
C ASN A 128 -2.19 -3.03 14.72
N GLU A 129 -1.10 -2.83 15.46
CA GLU A 129 -1.10 -2.04 16.71
C GLU A 129 -1.51 -0.58 16.49
N LEU A 130 -1.24 -0.02 15.30
CA LEU A 130 -1.52 1.38 14.96
C LEU A 130 -2.88 1.61 14.31
N ILE A 131 -3.51 0.58 13.73
CA ILE A 131 -4.82 0.68 13.06
C ILE A 131 -5.87 1.40 13.92
N PRO A 132 -6.05 1.07 15.22
CA PRO A 132 -7.06 1.74 16.06
C PRO A 132 -6.86 3.25 16.18
N TYR A 133 -5.61 3.73 16.05
CA TYR A 133 -5.23 5.13 16.22
C TYR A 133 -5.09 5.88 14.90
N GLY A 134 -5.30 5.22 13.75
CA GLY A 134 -5.02 5.77 12.43
C GLY A 134 -5.81 7.04 12.07
N ARG A 135 -6.96 7.29 12.70
CA ARG A 135 -7.78 8.50 12.51
C ARG A 135 -7.56 9.59 13.57
N HIS A 136 -6.90 9.25 14.67
CA HIS A 136 -6.66 10.13 15.81
C HIS A 136 -5.18 10.13 16.19
N THR A 137 -4.32 10.10 15.17
CA THR A 137 -2.87 10.09 15.35
C THR A 137 -2.39 11.47 15.74
N LEU A 138 -1.58 11.55 16.80
CA LEU A 138 -1.04 12.82 17.30
C LEU A 138 -0.09 13.51 16.29
N SER A 139 0.85 12.75 15.72
CA SER A 139 1.78 13.22 14.69
C SER A 139 1.87 12.19 13.57
N VAL A 140 1.19 12.47 12.45
CA VAL A 140 1.18 11.59 11.27
C VAL A 140 2.59 11.46 10.71
N LYS A 141 3.30 12.58 10.52
CA LYS A 141 4.70 12.58 10.09
C LYS A 141 5.60 11.65 10.91
N MET A 142 5.58 11.79 12.24
CA MET A 142 6.47 11.00 13.11
C MET A 142 6.15 9.49 13.04
N GLN A 143 4.87 9.14 12.91
CA GLN A 143 4.47 7.74 12.73
C GLN A 143 4.89 7.18 11.37
N LEU A 144 4.83 7.99 10.30
CA LEU A 144 5.34 7.59 8.99
C LEU A 144 6.86 7.39 9.02
N GLU A 145 7.61 8.33 9.60
CA GLU A 145 9.07 8.22 9.73
C GLU A 145 9.45 6.95 10.49
N TYR A 146 8.75 6.65 11.60
CA TYR A 146 8.95 5.44 12.37
C TYR A 146 8.66 4.18 11.53
N LEU A 147 7.47 4.08 10.94
CA LEU A 147 7.06 2.89 10.18
C LEU A 147 7.92 2.64 8.94
N LEU A 148 8.29 3.69 8.21
CA LEU A 148 9.12 3.57 7.02
C LEU A 148 10.58 3.27 7.38
N THR A 149 11.05 3.69 8.57
CA THR A 149 12.35 3.27 9.11
C THR A 149 12.32 1.80 9.50
N GLU A 150 11.26 1.31 10.15
CA GLU A 150 11.07 -0.13 10.40
C GLU A 150 11.02 -0.93 9.09
N TYR A 151 10.34 -0.40 8.07
CA TYR A 151 10.33 -1.01 6.73
C TYR A 151 11.73 -1.02 6.10
N LEU A 152 12.51 0.06 6.23
CA LEU A 152 13.90 0.11 5.75
C LEU A 152 14.75 -0.99 6.41
N HIS A 153 14.63 -1.17 7.74
CA HIS A 153 15.29 -2.28 8.43
C HIS A 153 14.80 -3.64 7.93
N PHE A 154 13.49 -3.81 7.75
CA PHE A 154 12.91 -5.01 7.15
C PHE A 154 13.51 -5.33 5.77
N TRP A 155 13.67 -4.32 4.91
CA TRP A 155 14.23 -4.48 3.56
C TRP A 155 15.76 -4.73 3.55
N GLN A 156 16.47 -4.23 4.57
CA GLN A 156 17.92 -4.43 4.74
C GLN A 156 18.27 -5.76 5.39
N ASN A 157 17.38 -6.31 6.23
CA ASN A 157 17.57 -7.58 6.92
C ASN A 157 17.57 -8.74 5.92
N LYS A 158 18.77 -9.19 5.57
CA LYS A 158 19.04 -10.44 4.84
C LYS A 158 18.79 -11.65 5.72
#